data_AF-I1YJU2-F1
#
_entry.id   AF-I1YJU2-F1
#
_cell.length_a   1.000
_cell.length_b   1.000
_cell.length_c   1.000
_cell.angle_alpha   90.00
_cell.angle_beta   90.00
_cell.angle_gamma   90.00
#
_symmetry.space_group_name_H-M   'P 1'
#
loop_
_entity.id
_entity.type
_entity.pdbx_description
1 polymer ?
#
loop_
_entity_poly.entity_id
_entity_poly.type
_entity_poly.pdbx_seq_one_letter_code
_entity_poly.pdbx_strand_id
1 'polypeptide(L)'
;MGKKLNRTATKLKMTAQQEARRERLNRAGILLERWGQKSRQPIMPMLHEGESDPAFIEDQMTSEVVNALTRDARNIAELHWSSGFSAAEIAEQQALTRNAVRQQLGFVVEQVANKVLM
;
A
#
# COMPACT_ATOMS: atom_id res chain seq x y z
N MET A 1 -7.95 35.85 25.94
CA MET A 1 -6.76 35.30 25.25
C MET A 1 -6.75 33.77 25.06
N GLY A 2 -7.56 32.96 25.77
CA GLY A 2 -7.50 31.47 25.65
C GLY A 2 -8.12 30.84 24.38
N LYS A 3 -9.11 31.46 23.73
CA LYS A 3 -9.77 30.90 22.52
C LYS A 3 -8.86 30.80 21.28
N LYS A 4 -7.84 31.67 21.16
CA LYS A 4 -6.91 31.65 20.02
C LYS A 4 -5.88 30.52 20.16
N LEU A 5 -5.38 30.27 21.37
CA LEU A 5 -4.40 29.20 21.65
C LEU A 5 -4.99 27.81 21.41
N ASN A 6 -6.25 27.57 21.83
CA ASN A 6 -6.92 26.29 21.57
C ASN A 6 -7.13 26.01 20.08
N ARG A 7 -7.44 27.03 19.26
CA ARG A 7 -7.58 26.87 17.80
C ARG A 7 -6.27 26.49 17.13
N THR A 8 -5.15 27.08 17.57
CA THR A 8 -3.82 26.76 17.04
C THR A 8 -3.38 25.34 17.43
N ALA A 9 -3.60 24.94 18.68
CA ALA A 9 -3.26 23.59 19.15
C ALA A 9 -4.09 22.50 18.45
N THR A 10 -5.39 22.73 18.22
CA THR A 10 -6.24 21.79 17.47
C THR A 10 -5.81 21.69 16.00
N LYS A 11 -5.46 22.82 15.37
CA LYS A 11 -4.96 22.83 13.98
C LYS A 11 -3.66 22.05 13.85
N LEU A 12 -2.72 22.24 14.77
CA LEU A 12 -1.44 21.51 14.79
C LEU A 12 -1.62 20.00 15.01
N LYS A 13 -2.56 19.60 15.87
CA LYS A 13 -2.90 18.17 16.06
C LYS A 13 -3.51 17.56 14.79
N MET A 14 -4.40 18.28 14.13
CA MET A 14 -5.00 17.81 12.87
C MET A 14 -3.97 17.66 11.75
N THR A 15 -3.02 18.60 11.62
CA THR A 15 -1.97 18.51 10.60
C THR A 15 -1.03 17.33 10.87
N ALA A 16 -0.62 17.14 12.14
CA ALA A 16 0.23 16.00 12.50
C ALA A 16 -0.45 14.64 12.23
N GLN A 17 -1.77 14.54 12.51
CA GLN A 17 -2.53 13.32 12.19
C GLN A 17 -2.66 13.07 10.69
N GLN A 18 -2.86 14.12 9.89
CA GLN A 18 -2.90 14.01 8.43
C GLN A 18 -1.55 13.61 7.84
N GLU A 19 -0.46 14.16 8.37
CA GLU A 19 0.90 13.81 7.97
C GLU A 19 1.23 12.36 8.31
N ALA A 20 0.93 11.90 9.53
CA ALA A 20 1.11 10.51 9.94
C ALA A 20 0.31 9.56 9.04
N ARG A 21 -0.95 9.90 8.70
CA ARG A 21 -1.74 9.12 7.74
C ARG A 21 -1.08 9.07 6.36
N ARG A 22 -0.58 10.21 5.86
CA ARG A 22 0.08 10.29 4.55
C ARG A 22 1.35 9.45 4.52
N GLU A 23 2.17 9.54 5.55
CA GLU A 23 3.40 8.76 5.67
C GLU A 23 3.12 7.26 5.70
N ARG A 24 2.10 6.84 6.46
CA ARG A 24 1.68 5.44 6.51
C ARG A 24 1.20 4.91 5.15
N LEU A 25 0.41 5.69 4.43
CA LEU A 25 -0.04 5.32 3.07
C LEU A 25 1.13 5.25 2.09
N ASN A 26 2.09 6.18 2.17
CA ASN A 26 3.29 6.16 1.35
C ASN A 26 4.13 4.91 1.62
N ARG A 27 4.33 4.56 2.90
CA ARG A 27 5.07 3.35 3.28
C ARG A 27 4.39 2.08 2.80
N ALA A 28 3.06 2.00 2.86
CA ALA A 28 2.31 0.89 2.29
C ALA A 28 2.50 0.79 0.76
N GLY A 29 2.57 1.93 0.06
CA GLY A 29 2.94 1.97 -1.36
C GLY A 29 4.31 1.35 -1.63
N ILE A 30 5.33 1.69 -0.83
CA ILE A 30 6.68 1.13 -0.95
C ILE A 30 6.68 -0.40 -0.71
N LEU A 31 5.92 -0.88 0.26
CA LEU A 31 5.78 -2.33 0.52
C LEU A 31 5.15 -3.05 -0.68
N LEU A 32 4.15 -2.45 -1.32
CA LEU A 32 3.51 -3.00 -2.51
C LEU A 32 4.44 -2.99 -3.73
N GLU A 33 5.27 -1.95 -3.90
CA GLU A 33 6.30 -1.92 -4.93
C GLU A 33 7.34 -3.03 -4.72
N ARG A 34 7.82 -3.21 -3.49
CA ARG A 34 8.75 -4.31 -3.14
C ARG A 34 8.11 -5.68 -3.37
N TRP A 35 6.86 -5.85 -2.97
CA TRP A 35 6.10 -7.08 -3.22
C TRP A 35 5.99 -7.37 -4.73
N GLY A 36 5.63 -6.37 -5.53
CA GLY A 36 5.52 -6.50 -6.98
C GLY A 36 6.86 -6.70 -7.70
N GLN A 37 7.98 -6.31 -7.10
CA GLN A 37 9.32 -6.67 -7.61
C GLN A 37 9.67 -8.12 -7.28
N LYS A 38 9.35 -8.58 -6.06
CA LYS A 38 9.57 -9.96 -5.61
C LYS A 38 8.77 -10.98 -6.43
N SER A 39 7.55 -10.65 -6.83
CA SER A 39 6.74 -11.53 -7.70
C SER A 39 7.32 -11.72 -9.11
N ARG A 40 8.15 -10.80 -9.60
CA ARG A 40 8.80 -10.89 -10.92
C ARG A 40 10.06 -11.75 -10.92
N GLN A 41 10.68 -11.96 -9.76
CA GLN A 41 11.92 -12.73 -9.65
C GLN A 41 11.61 -14.17 -9.24
N PRO A 42 12.15 -15.19 -9.93
CA PRO A 42 12.06 -16.56 -9.44
C PRO A 42 12.75 -16.63 -8.08
N ILE A 43 12.07 -17.20 -7.09
CA ILE A 43 12.57 -17.36 -5.72
C ILE A 43 13.86 -18.18 -5.81
N MET A 44 15.02 -17.52 -5.81
CA MET A 44 16.23 -18.18 -5.37
C MET A 44 16.07 -18.37 -3.87
N PRO A 45 16.10 -19.60 -3.35
CA PRO A 45 16.04 -19.86 -1.92
C PRO A 45 17.41 -19.48 -1.34
N MET A 46 17.71 -18.18 -1.32
CA MET A 46 18.72 -17.63 -0.45
C MET A 46 18.16 -17.77 0.95
N LEU A 47 18.72 -18.73 1.69
CA LEU A 47 18.54 -18.97 3.12
C LEU A 47 18.44 -17.61 3.84
N HIS A 48 17.22 -17.17 4.14
CA HIS A 48 17.02 -15.94 4.92
C HIS A 48 17.15 -16.31 6.39
N GLU A 49 18.37 -16.20 6.89
CA GLU A 49 18.65 -16.08 8.33
C GLU A 49 18.05 -14.75 8.80
N GLY A 50 16.74 -14.71 9.08
CA GLY A 50 16.07 -13.44 9.38
C GLY A 50 14.58 -13.53 9.63
N GLU A 51 14.10 -14.61 10.23
CA GLU A 51 12.68 -14.75 10.63
C GLU A 51 12.24 -13.66 11.64
N SER A 52 13.20 -12.91 12.21
CA SER A 52 12.98 -11.78 13.12
C SER A 52 13.27 -10.40 12.51
N ASP A 53 13.63 -10.29 11.22
CA ASP A 53 13.82 -8.98 10.57
C ASP A 53 12.45 -8.31 10.36
N PRO A 54 12.20 -7.10 10.93
CA PRO A 54 10.96 -6.37 10.71
C PRO A 54 10.62 -6.19 9.23
N ALA A 55 11.61 -6.01 8.35
CA ALA A 55 11.37 -5.84 6.92
C ALA A 55 10.91 -7.14 6.25
N PHE A 56 11.35 -8.30 6.74
CA PHE A 56 10.89 -9.61 6.28
C PHE A 56 9.43 -9.85 6.70
N ILE A 57 9.10 -9.55 7.97
CA ILE A 57 7.74 -9.66 8.50
C ILE A 57 6.78 -8.77 7.71
N GLU A 58 7.15 -7.51 7.45
CA GLU A 58 6.34 -6.58 6.66
C GLU A 58 6.07 -7.09 5.24
N ASP A 59 7.06 -7.70 4.59
CA ASP A 59 6.91 -8.27 3.25
C ASP A 59 6.01 -9.52 3.25
N GLN A 60 6.14 -10.37 4.26
CA GLN A 60 5.29 -11.55 4.43
C GLN A 60 3.84 -11.14 4.67
N MET A 61 3.61 -10.23 5.62
CA MET A 61 2.26 -9.71 5.91
C MET A 61 1.67 -8.99 4.70
N THR A 62 2.47 -8.22 3.94
CA THR A 62 2.01 -7.60 2.70
C THR A 62 1.54 -8.64 1.69
N SER A 63 2.29 -9.73 1.55
CA SER A 63 1.93 -10.84 0.66
C SER A 63 0.62 -11.51 1.09
N GLU A 64 0.44 -11.75 2.39
CA GLU A 64 -0.80 -12.30 2.94
C GLU A 64 -2.01 -11.39 2.68
N VAL A 65 -1.85 -10.08 2.91
CA VAL A 65 -2.90 -9.09 2.66
C VAL A 65 -3.31 -9.09 1.20
N VAL A 66 -2.36 -9.06 0.27
CA VAL A 66 -2.65 -9.07 -1.17
C VAL A 66 -3.27 -10.38 -1.63
N ASN A 67 -2.81 -11.52 -1.09
CA ASN A 67 -3.39 -12.83 -1.39
C ASN A 67 -4.82 -12.99 -0.86
N ALA A 68 -5.18 -12.29 0.22
CA ALA A 68 -6.53 -12.29 0.79
C ALA A 68 -7.52 -11.34 0.08
N LEU A 69 -7.07 -10.56 -0.90
CA LEU A 69 -7.93 -9.69 -1.70
C LEU A 69 -8.87 -10.51 -2.61
N THR A 70 -9.93 -9.87 -3.09
CA THR A 70 -10.73 -10.44 -4.18
C THR A 70 -9.89 -10.61 -5.43
N ARG A 71 -10.28 -11.55 -6.31
CA ARG A 71 -9.56 -11.83 -7.55
C ARG A 71 -9.33 -10.58 -8.40
N ASP A 72 -10.35 -9.73 -8.53
CA ASP A 72 -10.27 -8.50 -9.33
C ASP A 72 -9.31 -7.48 -8.72
N ALA A 73 -9.38 -7.29 -7.39
CA ALA A 73 -8.50 -6.39 -6.65
C ALA A 73 -7.04 -6.85 -6.73
N ARG A 74 -6.80 -8.15 -6.57
CA ARG A 74 -5.49 -8.76 -6.70
C ARG A 74 -4.94 -8.63 -8.12
N ASN A 75 -5.75 -8.92 -9.14
CA ASN A 75 -5.35 -8.78 -10.54
C ASN A 75 -4.94 -7.33 -10.87
N ILE A 76 -5.72 -6.34 -10.40
CA ILE A 76 -5.37 -4.92 -10.56
C ILE A 76 -4.06 -4.58 -9.84
N ALA A 77 -3.84 -5.13 -8.64
CA ALA A 77 -2.60 -4.94 -7.90
C ALA A 77 -1.39 -5.57 -8.61
N GLU A 78 -1.53 -6.79 -9.14
CA GLU A 78 -0.49 -7.47 -9.92
C GLU A 78 -0.14 -6.67 -11.18
N LEU A 79 -1.14 -6.23 -11.96
CA LEU A 79 -0.90 -5.41 -13.15
C LEU A 79 -0.16 -4.11 -12.81
N HIS A 80 -0.50 -3.47 -11.70
CA HIS A 80 0.14 -2.21 -11.32
C HIS A 80 1.55 -2.40 -10.77
N TRP A 81 1.70 -3.15 -9.67
CA TRP A 81 2.98 -3.26 -8.96
C TRP A 81 3.88 -4.37 -9.52
N SER A 82 3.33 -5.44 -10.08
CA SER A 82 4.11 -6.55 -10.67
C SER A 82 4.30 -6.45 -12.17
N SER A 83 3.45 -5.76 -12.92
CA SER A 83 3.66 -5.56 -14.37
C SER A 83 4.07 -4.13 -14.71
N GLY A 84 3.89 -3.18 -13.79
CA GLY A 84 4.27 -1.78 -14.00
C GLY A 84 3.28 -0.99 -14.84
N PHE A 85 2.06 -1.49 -15.05
CA PHE A 85 1.05 -0.77 -15.81
C PHE A 85 0.49 0.41 -15.02
N SER A 86 0.24 1.52 -15.72
CA SER A 86 -0.47 2.67 -15.19
C SER A 86 -1.96 2.37 -15.03
N ALA A 87 -2.65 3.16 -14.20
CA ALA A 87 -4.10 3.05 -14.04
C ALA A 87 -4.89 3.30 -15.35
N ALA A 88 -4.29 3.96 -16.35
CA ALA A 88 -4.91 4.15 -17.66
C ALA A 88 -4.84 2.86 -18.49
N GLU A 89 -3.66 2.24 -18.57
CA GLU A 89 -3.46 0.98 -19.31
C GLU A 89 -4.28 -0.16 -18.70
N ILE A 90 -4.36 -0.23 -17.36
CA ILE A 90 -5.18 -1.23 -16.67
C ILE A 90 -6.67 -1.01 -16.99
N ALA A 91 -7.13 0.24 -17.00
CA ALA A 91 -8.52 0.57 -17.30
C ALA A 91 -8.90 0.13 -18.72
N GLU A 92 -8.00 0.33 -19.69
CA GLU A 92 -8.18 -0.13 -21.08
C GLU A 92 -8.19 -1.66 -21.17
N GLN A 93 -7.23 -2.35 -20.52
CA GLN A 93 -7.13 -3.81 -20.57
C GLN A 93 -8.29 -4.52 -19.88
N GLN A 94 -8.81 -3.97 -18.78
CA GLN A 94 -9.86 -4.58 -17.97
C GLN A 94 -11.26 -4.05 -18.33
N ALA A 95 -11.38 -3.19 -19.34
CA ALA A 95 -12.63 -2.51 -19.70
C ALA A 95 -13.31 -1.79 -18.50
N LEU A 96 -12.49 -1.21 -17.62
CA LEU A 96 -12.91 -0.47 -16.43
C LEU A 96 -12.73 1.03 -16.64
N THR A 97 -13.34 1.83 -15.77
CA THR A 97 -13.01 3.27 -15.73
C THR A 97 -11.70 3.50 -15.00
N ARG A 98 -10.92 4.51 -15.42
CA ARG A 98 -9.70 4.94 -14.71
C ARG A 98 -9.96 5.25 -13.23
N ASN A 99 -11.15 5.78 -12.92
CA ASN A 99 -11.53 6.08 -11.54
C ASN A 99 -11.74 4.81 -10.71
N ALA A 100 -12.40 3.78 -11.26
CA ALA A 100 -12.57 2.50 -10.59
C ALA A 100 -11.22 1.84 -10.30
N VAL A 101 -10.29 1.85 -11.27
CA VAL A 101 -8.93 1.32 -11.06
C VAL A 101 -8.21 2.08 -9.95
N ARG A 102 -8.26 3.42 -9.94
CA ARG A 102 -7.65 4.24 -8.87
C ARG A 102 -8.25 3.97 -7.49
N GLN A 103 -9.57 3.81 -7.42
CA GLN A 103 -10.25 3.45 -6.17
C GLN A 103 -9.80 2.08 -5.68
N GLN A 104 -9.65 1.11 -6.59
CA GLN A 104 -9.18 -0.23 -6.24
C GLN A 104 -7.73 -0.21 -5.76
N LEU A 105 -6.84 0.51 -6.44
CA LEU A 105 -5.44 0.67 -6.01
C LEU A 105 -5.37 1.37 -4.65
N GLY A 106 -6.14 2.45 -4.45
CA GLY A 106 -6.24 3.13 -3.17
C GLY A 106 -6.72 2.22 -2.05
N PHE A 107 -7.74 1.40 -2.32
CA PHE A 107 -8.22 0.39 -1.38
C PHE A 107 -7.12 -0.61 -0.99
N VAL A 108 -6.35 -1.11 -1.96
CA VAL A 108 -5.24 -2.05 -1.68
C VAL A 108 -4.17 -1.40 -0.79
N VAL A 109 -3.77 -0.16 -1.10
CA VAL A 109 -2.83 0.61 -0.27
C VAL A 109 -3.36 0.77 1.15
N GLU A 110 -4.65 1.10 1.31
CA GLU A 110 -5.27 1.24 2.62
C GLU A 110 -5.32 -0.08 3.40
N GLN A 111 -5.60 -1.21 2.74
CA GLN A 111 -5.59 -2.52 3.38
C GLN A 111 -4.20 -2.88 3.91
N VAL A 112 -3.15 -2.66 3.12
CA VAL A 112 -1.76 -2.90 3.55
C VAL A 112 -1.38 -1.94 4.68
N ALA A 113 -1.68 -0.66 4.56
CA ALA A 113 -1.39 0.33 5.60
C ALA A 113 -2.05 -0.03 6.95
N ASN A 114 -3.31 -0.48 6.93
CA ASN A 114 -4.03 -0.80 8.16
C ASN A 114 -3.60 -2.13 8.79
N LYS A 115 -3.21 -3.13 7.99
CA LYS A 115 -2.90 -4.47 8.47
C LYS A 115 -1.43 -4.69 8.80
N VAL A 116 -0.53 -4.01 8.08
CA VAL A 116 0.93 -4.20 8.21
C VAL A 116 1.57 -3.12 9.07
N LEU A 117 1.12 -1.87 8.93
CA LEU A 117 1.81 -0.71 9.51
C LEU A 117 1.12 -0.13 10.75
N MET A 118 0.08 -0.80 11.27
CA MET A 118 -0.88 -0.39 12.33
C MET A 118 -0.66 1.02 12.88
#